data_AF-A0A6P0YK65-F1
#
_entry.id   AF-A0A6P0YK65-F1
#
_cell.length_a   1.000
_cell.length_b   1.000
_cell.length_c   1.000
_cell.angle_alpha   90.00
_cell.angle_beta   90.00
_cell.angle_gamma   90.00
#
_symmetry.space_group_name_H-M   'P 1'
#
loop_
_entity.id
_entity.type
_entity.pdbx_description
1 polymer ?
#
loop_
_entity_poly.entity_id
_entity_poly.type
_entity_poly.pdbx_seq_one_letter_code
_entity_poly.pdbx_strand_id
1 'polypeptide(L)'
;GGPGNDFLSGQNNNDEMNGGAGSDRLNGGAGSDRLNGGLGNDTLTGGVGIDNFIFATNQEFGFNDGIDEITDFVVGQDKIVLDRTTFTAISNVIEFATVTNNIDAAISNAIIVYNTNSGELFYNANANGNGFGDGRQFATLSNQVLLEVDDFVITE
;
A
#
# COMPACT_ATOMS: atom_id res chain seq x y z
N GLY A 1 -9.60 4.02 14.15
CA GLY A 1 -11.05 4.16 14.11
C GLY A 1 -11.68 3.05 14.91
N GLY A 2 -11.34 1.81 14.55
CA GLY A 2 -11.95 0.61 15.09
C GLY A 2 -12.80 -0.02 13.98
N PRO A 3 -13.88 -0.73 14.33
CA PRO A 3 -14.85 -1.18 13.33
C PRO A 3 -15.75 -0.04 12.84
N GLY A 4 -16.06 -0.03 11.55
CA GLY A 4 -16.91 0.95 10.89
C GLY A 4 -16.12 1.85 9.95
N ASN A 5 -16.83 2.75 9.25
CA ASN A 5 -16.18 3.73 8.38
C ASN A 5 -15.84 4.97 9.21
N ASP A 6 -14.56 5.23 9.40
CA ASP A 6 -14.05 6.27 10.26
C ASP A 6 -13.38 7.41 9.48
N PHE A 7 -13.35 8.59 10.10
CA PHE A 7 -12.57 9.73 9.63
C PHE A 7 -11.56 10.12 10.71
N LEU A 8 -10.27 10.01 10.39
CA LEU A 8 -9.16 10.31 11.29
C LEU A 8 -8.33 11.48 10.72
N SER A 9 -7.88 12.39 11.58
CA SER A 9 -7.02 13.51 11.20
C SER A 9 -5.96 13.82 12.27
N GLY A 10 -4.67 13.77 11.90
CA GLY A 10 -3.52 13.98 12.80
C GLY A 10 -3.21 15.46 13.10
N GLN A 11 -3.44 16.35 12.12
CA GLN A 11 -3.16 17.79 12.19
C GLN A 11 -1.67 18.12 12.05
N ASN A 12 -1.09 18.87 12.98
CA ASN A 12 0.33 19.25 12.93
C ASN A 12 1.03 18.45 14.03
N ASN A 13 1.68 17.34 13.71
CA ASN A 13 2.65 16.56 14.51
C ASN A 13 2.96 15.26 13.77
N ASN A 14 3.86 14.44 14.31
CA ASN A 14 4.04 13.06 13.84
C ASN A 14 2.98 12.17 14.49
N ASP A 15 2.08 11.62 13.70
CA ASP A 15 0.92 10.87 14.16
C ASP A 15 1.00 9.38 13.79
N GLU A 16 0.41 8.54 14.65
CA GLU A 16 0.18 7.12 14.37
C GLU A 16 -1.32 6.88 14.26
N MET A 17 -1.77 6.50 13.07
CA MET A 17 -3.17 6.41 12.70
C MET A 17 -3.47 4.98 12.23
N ASN A 18 -4.48 4.37 12.85
CA ASN A 18 -5.00 3.07 12.44
C ASN A 18 -6.51 3.23 12.18
N GLY A 19 -6.96 2.97 10.95
CA GLY A 19 -8.37 3.02 10.55
C GLY A 19 -9.13 1.89 11.23
N GLY A 20 -8.74 0.65 10.95
CA GLY A 20 -9.27 -0.54 11.59
C GLY A 20 -9.98 -1.41 10.56
N ALA A 21 -11.28 -1.61 10.70
CA ALA A 21 -12.06 -2.39 9.74
C ALA A 21 -13.22 -1.55 9.22
N GLY A 22 -13.30 -1.35 7.90
CA GLY A 22 -14.30 -0.50 7.27
C GLY A 22 -13.71 0.23 6.09
N SER A 23 -14.43 1.22 5.56
CA SER A 23 -13.86 2.16 4.59
C SER A 23 -13.52 3.46 5.30
N ASP A 24 -12.27 3.60 5.67
CA ASP A 24 -11.74 4.68 6.48
C ASP A 24 -11.14 5.78 5.63
N ARG A 25 -11.11 6.99 6.19
CA ARG A 25 -10.41 8.14 5.61
C ARG A 25 -9.42 8.70 6.62
N LEU A 26 -8.14 8.53 6.34
CA LEU A 26 -7.04 8.98 7.20
C LEU A 26 -6.34 10.15 6.53
N ASN A 27 -6.15 11.24 7.28
CA ASN A 27 -5.37 12.41 6.88
C ASN A 27 -4.31 12.71 7.95
N GLY A 28 -3.04 12.44 7.65
CA GLY A 28 -1.91 12.70 8.55
C GLY A 28 -1.80 14.17 8.89
N GLY A 29 -1.61 15.00 7.87
CA GLY A 29 -1.62 16.45 7.99
C GLY A 29 -0.22 17.00 7.77
N ALA A 30 0.46 17.44 8.82
CA ALA A 30 1.84 17.91 8.74
C ALA A 30 2.68 17.21 9.80
N GLY A 31 3.78 16.61 9.39
CA GLY A 31 4.64 15.81 10.25
C GLY A 31 5.12 14.57 9.51
N SER A 32 5.77 13.65 10.24
CA SER A 32 6.10 12.33 9.72
C SER A 32 5.11 11.32 10.25
N ASP A 33 4.13 10.97 9.44
CA ASP A 33 2.97 10.21 9.89
C ASP A 33 3.09 8.72 9.55
N ARG A 34 2.34 7.91 10.28
CA ARG A 34 2.20 6.46 10.09
C ARG A 34 0.73 6.13 9.91
N LEU A 35 0.32 5.82 8.68
CA LEU A 35 -1.07 5.60 8.32
C LEU A 35 -1.28 4.13 7.96
N ASN A 36 -2.05 3.41 8.78
CA ASN A 36 -2.54 2.07 8.47
C ASN A 36 -4.06 2.15 8.28
N GLY A 37 -4.55 1.92 7.06
CA GLY A 37 -5.98 1.85 6.77
C GLY A 37 -6.62 0.67 7.51
N GLY A 38 -6.09 -0.52 7.27
CA GLY A 38 -6.49 -1.75 7.92
C GLY A 38 -7.22 -2.66 6.93
N LEU A 39 -8.41 -3.13 7.30
CA LEU A 39 -9.24 -3.96 6.43
C LEU A 39 -10.33 -3.10 5.79
N GLY A 40 -10.49 -3.24 4.48
CA GLY A 40 -11.51 -2.56 3.69
C GLY A 40 -10.88 -1.58 2.71
N ASN A 41 -11.69 -0.79 2.02
CA ASN A 41 -11.17 0.15 1.02
C ASN A 41 -10.98 1.50 1.69
N ASP A 42 -9.73 1.86 1.97
CA ASP A 42 -9.39 3.07 2.71
C ASP A 42 -8.87 4.18 1.80
N THR A 43 -9.04 5.43 2.22
CA THR A 43 -8.41 6.60 1.59
C THR A 43 -7.38 7.19 2.53
N LEU A 44 -6.11 7.19 2.10
CA LEU A 44 -4.96 7.62 2.89
C LEU A 44 -4.33 8.87 2.27
N THR A 45 -4.25 9.94 3.06
CA THR A 45 -3.58 11.20 2.71
C THR A 45 -2.48 11.45 3.74
N GLY A 46 -1.21 11.43 3.32
CA GLY A 46 -0.08 11.67 4.22
C GLY A 46 -0.01 13.15 4.61
N GLY A 47 -0.05 14.02 3.61
CA GLY A 47 0.07 15.45 3.76
C GLY A 47 1.51 15.94 3.61
N VAL A 48 1.93 16.84 4.49
CA VAL A 48 3.25 17.46 4.45
C VAL A 48 4.20 16.72 5.37
N GLY A 49 5.23 16.10 4.80
CA GLY A 49 6.37 15.59 5.54
C GLY A 49 6.87 14.29 4.93
N ILE A 50 7.31 13.37 5.78
CA ILE A 50 7.79 12.05 5.36
C ILE A 50 6.88 11.02 5.98
N ASP A 51 6.00 10.45 5.16
CA ASP A 51 4.91 9.63 5.64
C ASP A 51 5.12 8.16 5.30
N ASN A 52 4.58 7.30 6.16
CA ASN A 52 4.61 5.86 5.99
C ASN A 52 3.18 5.35 5.81
N PHE A 53 2.87 4.85 4.63
CA PHE A 53 1.61 4.16 4.31
C PHE A 53 1.80 2.67 4.58
N ILE A 54 1.21 2.18 5.67
CA ILE A 54 1.46 0.86 6.24
C ILE A 54 0.35 -0.09 5.83
N PHE A 55 0.75 -1.16 5.14
CA PHE A 55 -0.13 -2.27 4.80
C PHE A 55 0.18 -3.44 5.73
N ALA A 56 -0.59 -3.51 6.82
CA ALA A 56 -0.46 -4.54 7.85
C ALA A 56 -1.85 -4.89 8.43
N THR A 57 -2.38 -6.07 8.10
CA THR A 57 -3.71 -6.54 8.56
C THR A 57 -3.60 -7.53 9.72
N ASN A 58 -2.38 -7.87 10.15
CA ASN A 58 -2.06 -8.95 11.11
C ASN A 58 -2.58 -10.33 10.69
N GLN A 59 -2.91 -10.51 9.41
CA GLN A 59 -3.31 -11.76 8.78
C GLN A 59 -2.70 -11.78 7.38
N GLU A 60 -2.62 -12.95 6.76
CA GLU A 60 -2.19 -13.03 5.36
C GLU A 60 -3.17 -12.26 4.46
N PHE A 61 -2.64 -11.46 3.54
CA PHE A 61 -3.44 -10.61 2.68
C PHE A 61 -4.48 -11.48 1.93
N GLY A 62 -5.71 -11.00 1.80
CA GLY A 62 -6.82 -11.78 1.26
C GLY A 62 -7.72 -11.00 0.29
N PHE A 63 -8.74 -11.69 -0.26
CA PHE A 63 -9.71 -11.08 -1.19
C PHE A 63 -10.60 -10.00 -0.55
N ASN A 64 -10.73 -10.00 0.78
CA ASN A 64 -11.63 -9.12 1.51
C ASN A 64 -10.90 -8.01 2.26
N ASP A 65 -9.59 -7.91 2.09
CA ASP A 65 -8.77 -6.92 2.80
C ASP A 65 -8.91 -5.54 2.19
N GLY A 66 -9.46 -5.45 0.97
CA GLY A 66 -9.75 -4.21 0.28
C GLY A 66 -8.59 -3.70 -0.57
N ILE A 67 -8.86 -2.58 -1.22
CA ILE A 67 -7.94 -1.85 -2.07
C ILE A 67 -7.92 -0.42 -1.59
N ASP A 68 -6.74 0.03 -1.15
CA ASP A 68 -6.58 1.38 -0.61
C ASP A 68 -6.27 2.39 -1.72
N GLU A 69 -6.59 3.63 -1.45
CA GLU A 69 -6.24 4.79 -2.27
C GLU A 69 -5.28 5.68 -1.48
N ILE A 70 -4.04 5.81 -1.95
CA ILE A 70 -3.10 6.81 -1.46
C ILE A 70 -3.21 8.03 -2.36
N THR A 71 -3.52 9.19 -1.77
CA THR A 71 -3.96 10.36 -2.53
C THR A 71 -2.85 11.29 -2.98
N ASP A 72 -1.74 11.34 -2.25
CA ASP A 72 -0.75 12.42 -2.36
C ASP A 72 0.71 11.97 -2.23
N PHE A 73 0.99 10.68 -2.46
CA PHE A 73 2.32 10.08 -2.30
C PHE A 73 3.45 10.90 -2.97
N VAL A 74 4.50 11.22 -2.23
CA VAL A 74 5.65 11.98 -2.71
C VAL A 74 6.89 11.08 -2.79
N VAL A 75 7.29 10.75 -4.03
CA VAL A 75 8.46 9.91 -4.33
C VAL A 75 9.73 10.45 -3.67
N GLY A 76 10.52 9.54 -3.09
CA GLY A 76 11.76 9.88 -2.40
C GLY A 76 11.58 10.56 -1.03
N GLN A 77 10.35 10.86 -0.63
CA GLN A 77 10.01 11.32 0.73
C GLN A 77 9.22 10.23 1.44
N ASP A 78 8.06 9.87 0.91
CA ASP A 78 7.16 8.90 1.53
C ASP A 78 7.60 7.46 1.29
N LYS A 79 7.06 6.56 2.11
CA LYS A 79 7.30 5.12 2.02
C LYS A 79 6.01 4.32 2.04
N ILE A 80 5.98 3.28 1.20
CA ILE A 80 5.01 2.20 1.27
C ILE A 80 5.61 1.09 2.12
N VAL A 81 5.03 0.87 3.29
CA VAL A 81 5.51 -0.11 4.26
C VAL A 81 4.70 -1.38 4.13
N LEU A 82 5.37 -2.48 3.77
CA LEU A 82 4.77 -3.78 3.52
C LEU A 82 5.15 -4.74 4.66
N ASP A 83 4.15 -5.23 5.37
CA ASP A 83 4.34 -6.16 6.47
C ASP A 83 4.42 -7.62 5.98
N ARG A 84 5.43 -8.39 6.42
CA ARG A 84 5.62 -9.78 5.96
C ARG A 84 4.60 -10.76 6.54
N THR A 85 3.92 -10.43 7.63
CA THR A 85 2.79 -11.24 8.09
C THR A 85 1.60 -11.11 7.14
N THR A 86 1.49 -9.96 6.47
CA THR A 86 0.45 -9.65 5.50
C THR A 86 0.82 -10.09 4.09
N PHE A 87 2.02 -9.76 3.63
CA PHE A 87 2.54 -10.14 2.31
C PHE A 87 3.56 -11.26 2.42
N THR A 88 3.08 -12.46 2.77
CA THR A 88 3.88 -13.65 3.12
C THR A 88 4.85 -14.12 2.03
N ALA A 89 4.55 -13.86 0.75
CA ALA A 89 5.45 -14.12 -0.37
C ALA A 89 6.66 -13.18 -0.46
N ILE A 90 6.66 -12.04 0.26
CA ILE A 90 7.83 -11.15 0.33
C ILE A 90 8.90 -11.81 1.21
N SER A 91 10.08 -12.03 0.62
CA SER A 91 11.23 -12.59 1.33
C SER A 91 12.08 -11.47 1.98
N ASN A 92 13.40 -11.47 1.76
CA ASN A 92 14.31 -10.41 2.24
C ASN A 92 14.55 -9.30 1.20
N VAL A 93 14.07 -9.49 -0.04
CA VAL A 93 14.23 -8.55 -1.14
C VAL A 93 12.86 -8.27 -1.74
N ILE A 94 12.60 -7.01 -2.05
CA ILE A 94 11.42 -6.62 -2.83
C ILE A 94 11.76 -6.82 -4.30
N GLU A 95 11.15 -7.83 -4.91
CA GLU A 95 11.12 -7.96 -6.36
C GLU A 95 10.06 -7.01 -6.89
N PHE A 96 10.50 -5.84 -7.35
CA PHE A 96 9.65 -4.77 -7.86
C PHE A 96 9.73 -4.67 -9.38
N ALA A 97 8.58 -4.48 -10.05
CA ALA A 97 8.51 -4.19 -11.48
C ALA A 97 7.50 -3.07 -11.78
N THR A 98 7.73 -2.36 -12.88
CA THR A 98 6.78 -1.41 -13.44
C THR A 98 6.24 -1.90 -14.78
N VAL A 99 4.97 -1.63 -15.04
CA VAL A 99 4.25 -1.95 -16.28
C VAL A 99 3.35 -0.79 -16.68
N THR A 100 2.75 -0.86 -17.86
CA THR A 100 1.85 0.19 -18.38
C THR A 100 0.41 -0.25 -18.55
N ASN A 101 0.10 -1.52 -18.26
CA ASN A 101 -1.24 -2.07 -18.34
C ASN A 101 -1.39 -3.29 -17.41
N ASN A 102 -2.63 -3.62 -17.06
CA ASN A 102 -2.94 -4.68 -16.10
C ASN A 102 -2.76 -6.10 -16.66
N ILE A 103 -2.69 -6.24 -17.98
CA ILE A 103 -2.40 -7.54 -18.61
C ILE A 103 -0.95 -7.91 -18.34
N ASP A 104 -0.03 -6.95 -18.53
CA ASP A 104 1.40 -7.12 -18.24
C ASP A 104 1.64 -7.26 -16.73
N ALA A 105 0.86 -6.57 -15.89
CA ALA A 105 0.90 -6.77 -14.45
C ALA A 105 0.60 -8.24 -14.10
N ALA A 106 -0.52 -8.77 -14.59
CA ALA A 106 -0.99 -10.12 -14.27
C ALA A 106 -0.03 -11.25 -14.68
N ILE A 107 0.86 -11.02 -15.65
CA ILE A 107 1.86 -12.01 -16.10
C ILE A 107 3.26 -11.76 -15.55
N SER A 108 3.45 -10.69 -14.76
CA SER A 108 4.74 -10.38 -14.15
C SER A 108 5.10 -11.39 -13.05
N ASN A 109 6.40 -11.67 -12.94
CA ASN A 109 6.94 -12.55 -11.90
C ASN A 109 7.40 -11.77 -10.66
N ALA A 110 7.42 -10.43 -10.72
CA ALA A 110 7.77 -9.61 -9.56
C ALA A 110 6.70 -9.72 -8.46
N ILE A 111 7.13 -9.60 -7.21
CA ILE A 111 6.25 -9.68 -6.04
C ILE A 111 5.38 -8.43 -5.91
N ILE A 112 5.96 -7.26 -6.17
CA ILE A 112 5.22 -6.00 -6.25
C ILE A 112 5.31 -5.47 -7.67
N VAL A 113 4.16 -5.12 -8.23
CA VAL A 113 4.10 -4.54 -9.58
C VAL A 113 3.27 -3.28 -9.55
N TYR A 114 3.80 -2.26 -10.20
CA TYR A 114 3.15 -0.98 -10.33
C TYR A 114 2.77 -0.69 -11.78
N ASN A 115 1.49 -0.45 -12.03
CA ASN A 115 1.04 0.07 -13.32
C ASN A 115 1.15 1.59 -13.32
N THR A 116 2.11 2.11 -14.10
CA THR A 116 2.40 3.55 -14.16
C THR A 116 1.31 4.37 -14.86
N ASN A 117 0.44 3.75 -15.65
CA ASN A 117 -0.66 4.43 -16.33
C ASN A 117 -1.92 4.54 -15.47
N SER A 118 -2.15 3.62 -14.54
CA SER A 118 -3.33 3.62 -13.67
C SER A 118 -3.03 3.99 -12.23
N GLY A 119 -1.78 3.89 -11.78
CA GLY A 119 -1.39 4.06 -10.38
C GLY A 119 -1.62 2.81 -9.54
N GLU A 120 -2.05 1.69 -10.14
CA GLU A 120 -2.42 0.48 -9.39
C GLU A 120 -1.18 -0.31 -8.96
N LEU A 121 -1.18 -0.72 -7.70
CA LEU A 121 -0.17 -1.58 -7.09
C LEU A 121 -0.75 -2.97 -6.87
N PHE A 122 -0.02 -3.96 -7.38
CA PHE A 122 -0.39 -5.35 -7.32
C PHE A 122 0.62 -6.14 -6.51
N TYR A 123 0.10 -7.09 -5.74
CA TYR A 123 0.87 -8.07 -5.00
C TYR A 123 0.74 -9.44 -5.64
N ASN A 124 1.85 -10.06 -6.01
CA ASN A 124 1.92 -11.44 -6.44
C ASN A 124 2.13 -12.37 -5.23
N ALA A 125 1.07 -13.07 -4.84
CA ALA A 125 1.11 -14.07 -3.77
C ALA A 125 1.70 -15.42 -4.22
N ASN A 126 1.85 -15.64 -5.54
CA ASN A 126 2.38 -16.87 -6.09
C ASN A 126 3.92 -16.84 -6.13
N ALA A 127 4.54 -17.24 -5.03
CA ALA A 127 6.00 -17.35 -4.91
C ALA A 127 6.64 -18.46 -5.81
N ASN A 128 5.86 -19.24 -6.57
CA ASN A 128 6.30 -20.50 -7.18
C ASN A 128 6.03 -20.64 -8.71
N GLY A 129 5.60 -19.59 -9.41
CA GLY A 129 5.23 -19.72 -10.84
C GLY A 129 5.18 -18.42 -11.63
N ASN A 130 4.91 -18.53 -12.94
CA ASN A 130 4.80 -17.37 -13.84
C ASN A 130 3.49 -16.61 -13.61
N GLY A 131 3.56 -15.29 -13.51
CA GLY A 131 2.40 -14.42 -13.32
C GLY A 131 1.82 -14.44 -11.92
N PHE A 132 0.83 -13.60 -11.70
CA PHE A 132 0.25 -13.33 -10.39
C PHE A 132 -0.41 -14.53 -9.71
N GLY A 133 -0.92 -15.52 -10.46
CA GLY A 133 -1.81 -16.53 -9.88
C GLY A 133 -3.00 -15.84 -9.21
N ASP A 134 -3.09 -15.94 -7.87
CA ASP A 134 -4.06 -15.22 -7.01
C ASP A 134 -3.60 -13.81 -6.61
N GLY A 135 -2.58 -13.28 -7.29
CA GLY A 135 -2.08 -11.93 -7.09
C GLY A 135 -3.12 -10.89 -7.46
N ARG A 136 -3.12 -9.81 -6.69
CA ARG A 136 -4.26 -8.90 -6.59
C ARG A 136 -3.80 -7.49 -6.31
N GLN A 137 -4.62 -6.54 -6.73
CA GLN A 137 -4.43 -5.15 -6.38
C GLN A 137 -4.59 -4.99 -4.86
N PHE A 138 -3.73 -4.19 -4.24
CA PHE A 138 -3.84 -3.83 -2.83
C PHE A 138 -3.91 -2.32 -2.60
N ALA A 139 -3.41 -1.53 -3.56
CA ALA A 139 -3.44 -0.09 -3.46
C ALA A 139 -3.51 0.60 -4.83
N THR A 140 -3.85 1.87 -4.81
CA THR A 140 -3.78 2.80 -5.94
C THR A 140 -3.11 4.10 -5.49
N LEU A 141 -2.10 4.56 -6.24
CA LEU A 141 -1.54 5.90 -6.11
C LEU A 141 -2.29 6.85 -7.05
N SER A 142 -3.10 7.74 -6.47
CA SER A 142 -3.98 8.63 -7.23
C SER A 142 -3.23 9.61 -8.15
N ASN A 143 -2.01 9.96 -7.77
CA ASN A 143 -1.17 10.91 -8.48
C ASN A 143 -0.22 10.27 -9.51
N GLN A 144 -0.28 8.93 -9.67
CA GLN A 144 0.41 8.19 -10.74
C GLN A 144 1.92 8.50 -10.85
N VAL A 145 2.58 8.66 -9.70
CA VAL A 145 4.00 8.99 -9.62
C VAL A 145 4.88 7.83 -10.10
N LEU A 146 6.16 8.10 -10.40
CA LEU A 146 7.11 7.06 -10.78
C LEU A 146 7.76 6.46 -9.53
N LEU A 147 7.44 5.21 -9.22
CA LEU A 147 8.01 4.50 -8.09
C LEU A 147 9.32 3.80 -8.43
N GLU A 148 10.20 3.74 -7.44
CA GLU A 148 11.40 2.92 -7.42
C GLU A 148 11.37 1.93 -6.25
N VAL A 149 12.26 0.94 -6.26
CA VAL A 149 12.33 -0.06 -5.18
C VAL A 149 12.59 0.58 -3.80
N ASP A 150 13.28 1.71 -3.78
CA ASP A 150 13.61 2.45 -2.55
C ASP A 150 12.38 3.12 -1.91
N ASP A 151 11.26 3.25 -2.61
CA ASP A 151 10.00 3.77 -2.06
C ASP A 151 9.28 2.76 -1.17
N PHE A 152 9.76 1.53 -1.10
CA PHE A 152 9.18 0.46 -0.30
C PHE A 152 10.05 0.10 0.91
N VAL A 153 9.40 -0.25 2.02
CA VAL A 153 10.04 -0.74 3.24
C VAL A 153 9.38 -2.05 3.66
N ILE A 154 10.17 -3.05 4.03
CA ILE A 154 9.64 -4.33 4.57
C ILE A 154 9.69 -4.28 6.10
N THR A 155 8.61 -4.70 6.76
CA THR A 155 8.56 -4.93 8.22
C THR A 155 8.36 -6.40 8.59
N GLU A 156 8.59 -6.73 9.87
CA GLU A 156 8.38 -8.08 10.44
C GLU A 156 6.99 -8.24 11.02
#